data_AF-A0A923XNE8-F1
#
_entry.id   AF-A0A923XNE8-F1
#
_cell.length_a   1.000
_cell.length_b   1.000
_cell.length_c   1.000
_cell.angle_alpha   90.00
_cell.angle_beta   90.00
_cell.angle_gamma   90.00
#
_symmetry.space_group_name_H-M   'P 1'
#
loop_
_entity.id
_entity.type
_entity.pdbx_description
1 polymer ?
#
loop_
_entity_poly.entity_id
_entity_poly.type
_entity_poly.pdbx_seq_one_letter_code
_entity_poly.pdbx_strand_id
1 'polypeptide(L)'
;MKKAAADLLLEQSQPLLMPWVEMLVRQGVTYPQLAATLKHVFFEAAQAELQRTGQRQTDSAISVLSGLHRKDVRALGFARPAASAPTVPLSTQ
;
A
#
# COMPACT_ATOMS: atom_id res chain seq x y z
N MET A 1 14.21 18.27 8.62
CA MET A 1 12.87 18.86 8.61
C MET A 1 11.78 18.00 7.94
N LYS A 2 12.07 17.09 6.97
CA LYS A 2 11.04 16.23 6.34
C LYS A 2 10.27 15.30 7.28
N LYS A 3 10.93 14.78 8.33
CA LYS A 3 10.32 13.82 9.27
C LYS A 3 9.10 14.42 10.01
N ALA A 4 9.22 15.66 10.48
CA ALA A 4 8.14 16.36 11.18
C ALA A 4 6.86 16.53 10.35
N ALA A 5 6.99 16.79 9.04
CA ALA A 5 5.83 16.91 8.15
C ALA A 5 5.17 15.54 7.89
N ALA A 6 5.97 14.48 7.75
CA ALA A 6 5.47 13.12 7.58
C ALA A 6 4.79 12.61 8.85
N ASP A 7 5.37 12.90 10.02
CA ASP A 7 4.81 12.53 11.33
C ASP A 7 3.45 13.23 11.54
N LEU A 8 3.36 14.54 11.24
CA LEU A 8 2.09 15.27 11.31
C LEU A 8 1.05 14.70 10.33
N LEU A 9 1.43 14.40 9.08
CA LEU A 9 0.50 13.81 8.11
C LEU A 9 -0.05 12.47 8.61
N LEU A 10 0.82 11.64 9.22
CA LEU A 10 0.41 10.37 9.79
C LEU A 10 -0.56 10.57 10.96
N GLU A 11 -0.30 11.51 11.86
CA GLU A 11 -1.23 11.87 12.95
C GLU A 11 -2.59 12.34 12.42
N GLN A 12 -2.59 13.22 11.41
CA GLN A 12 -3.82 13.73 10.80
C GLN A 12 -4.59 12.66 10.00
N SER A 13 -3.93 11.57 9.60
CA SER A 13 -4.58 10.46 8.90
C SER A 13 -5.41 9.57 9.82
N GLN A 14 -5.12 9.55 11.13
CA GLN A 14 -5.77 8.65 12.07
C GLN A 14 -7.31 8.80 12.11
N PRO A 15 -7.89 10.01 12.17
CA PRO A 15 -9.35 10.19 12.10
C PRO A 15 -9.97 9.72 10.79
N LEU A 16 -9.21 9.73 9.69
CA LEU A 16 -9.67 9.25 8.38
C LEU A 16 -9.66 7.72 8.31
N LEU A 17 -8.66 7.09 8.94
CA LEU A 17 -8.50 5.64 8.98
C LEU A 17 -9.48 4.97 9.95
N MET A 18 -9.83 5.64 11.05
CA MET A 18 -10.68 5.08 12.10
C MET A 18 -12.02 4.50 11.58
N PRO A 19 -12.87 5.24 10.84
CA PRO A 19 -14.15 4.70 10.37
C PRO A 19 -13.98 3.49 9.44
N TRP A 20 -12.89 3.47 8.66
CA TRP A 20 -12.59 2.35 7.77
C TRP A 20 -12.14 1.11 8.55
N VAL A 21 -11.26 1.28 9.53
CA VAL A 21 -10.79 0.20 10.41
C VAL A 21 -11.95 -0.36 11.24
N GLU A 22 -12.86 0.48 11.74
CA GLU A 22 -14.06 0.00 12.44
C GLU A 22 -14.91 -0.92 11.58
N MET A 23 -15.13 -0.56 10.32
CA MET A 23 -15.87 -1.40 9.38
C MET A 23 -15.19 -2.76 9.18
N LEU A 24 -13.86 -2.78 9.04
CA LEU A 24 -13.09 -4.02 8.91
C LEU A 24 -13.21 -4.90 10.16
N VAL A 25 -13.10 -4.30 11.35
CA VAL A 25 -13.23 -5.03 12.62
C VAL A 25 -14.64 -5.60 12.79
N ARG A 26 -15.69 -4.86 12.39
CA ARG A 26 -17.08 -5.37 12.40
C ARG A 26 -17.28 -6.59 11.50
N GLN A 27 -16.47 -6.73 10.46
CA GLN A 27 -16.47 -7.90 9.56
C GLN A 27 -15.49 -9.00 10.00
N GLY A 28 -14.86 -8.88 11.17
CA GLY A 28 -13.93 -9.87 11.71
C GLY A 28 -12.53 -9.83 11.10
N VAL A 29 -12.16 -8.76 10.38
CA VAL A 29 -10.80 -8.60 9.85
C VAL A 29 -9.86 -8.26 11.01
N THR A 30 -8.82 -9.06 11.18
CA THR A 30 -7.80 -8.87 12.20
C THR A 30 -6.68 -7.95 11.71
N TYR A 31 -5.95 -7.34 12.64
CA TYR A 31 -4.78 -6.50 12.32
C TYR A 31 -3.75 -7.22 11.43
N PRO A 32 -3.34 -8.48 11.69
CA PRO A 32 -2.39 -9.18 10.81
C PRO A 32 -2.89 -9.34 9.37
N GLN A 33 -4.19 -9.57 9.16
CA GLN A 33 -4.79 -9.66 7.82
C GLN A 33 -4.73 -8.31 7.10
N LEU A 34 -5.14 -7.23 7.78
CA LEU A 34 -5.04 -5.89 7.21
C LEU A 34 -3.58 -5.50 6.93
N ALA A 35 -2.67 -5.78 7.86
CA ALA A 35 -1.25 -5.50 7.69
C ALA A 35 -0.67 -6.23 6.47
N ALA A 36 -1.07 -7.48 6.22
CA ALA A 36 -0.67 -8.22 5.02
C ALA A 36 -1.13 -7.52 3.74
N THR A 37 -2.39 -7.06 3.67
CA THR A 37 -2.90 -6.28 2.55
C THR A 37 -2.18 -4.94 2.39
N LEU A 38 -1.92 -4.23 3.49
CA LEU A 38 -1.21 -2.95 3.47
C LEU A 38 0.22 -3.10 2.93
N LYS A 39 0.89 -4.24 3.12
CA LYS A 39 2.19 -4.48 2.49
C LYS A 39 2.13 -4.41 0.97
N HIS A 40 1.09 -4.95 0.34
CA HIS A 40 0.89 -4.84 -1.12
C HIS A 40 0.69 -3.38 -1.52
N VAL A 41 -0.17 -2.65 -0.81
CA VAL A 41 -0.48 -1.24 -1.09
C VAL A 41 0.78 -0.37 -0.99
N PHE A 42 1.60 -0.57 0.05
CA PHE A 42 2.86 0.16 0.23
C PHE A 42 3.90 -0.19 -0.85
N PHE A 43 3.95 -1.45 -1.28
CA PHE A 43 4.83 -1.88 -2.37
C PHE A 43 4.46 -1.19 -3.69
N GLU A 44 3.17 -1.17 -4.04
CA GLU A 44 2.67 -0.49 -5.24
C GLU A 44 2.89 1.03 -5.19
N ALA A 45 2.59 1.67 -4.04
CA ALA A 45 2.82 3.10 -3.86
C ALA A 45 4.31 3.47 -4.02
N ALA A 46 5.23 2.67 -3.47
CA ALA A 46 6.67 2.89 -3.62
C ALA A 46 7.14 2.68 -5.07
N GLN A 47 6.60 1.68 -5.78
CA GLN A 47 6.89 1.51 -7.20
C GLN A 47 6.42 2.72 -8.01
N ALA A 48 5.18 3.17 -7.80
CA ALA A 48 4.62 4.33 -8.49
C ALA A 48 5.45 5.60 -8.21
N GLU A 49 5.90 5.81 -6.98
CA GLU A 49 6.74 6.96 -6.62
C GLU A 49 8.15 6.88 -7.25
N LEU A 50 8.75 5.69 -7.32
CA LEU A 50 10.03 5.49 -8.02
C LEU A 50 9.88 5.73 -9.52
N GLN A 51 8.79 5.29 -10.14
CA GLN A 51 8.46 5.59 -11.54
C GLN A 51 8.30 7.09 -11.75
N ARG A 52 7.50 7.75 -10.90
CA ARG A 52 7.23 9.20 -10.96
C ARG A 52 8.50 10.03 -10.84
N THR A 53 9.48 9.56 -10.07
CA THR A 53 10.77 10.23 -9.87
C THR A 53 11.87 9.77 -10.85
N GLY A 54 11.56 8.87 -11.79
CA GLY A 54 12.51 8.36 -12.79
C GLY A 54 13.62 7.46 -12.22
N GLN A 55 13.43 6.93 -11.01
CA GLN A 55 14.40 6.08 -10.33
C GLN A 55 14.22 4.61 -10.71
N ARG A 56 15.31 3.83 -10.59
CA ARG A 56 15.25 2.38 -10.79
C ARG A 56 14.43 1.72 -9.69
N GLN A 57 13.43 0.94 -10.09
CA GLN A 57 12.57 0.14 -9.22
C GLN A 57 13.27 -1.15 -8.77
N THR A 58 14.37 -1.01 -8.04
CA THR A 58 15.08 -2.17 -7.47
C THR A 58 14.47 -2.55 -6.13
N ASP A 59 14.59 -3.83 -5.73
CA ASP A 59 14.17 -4.31 -4.39
C ASP A 59 14.67 -3.42 -3.25
N SER A 60 15.92 -2.95 -3.36
CA SER A 60 16.55 -2.08 -2.38
C SER A 60 15.88 -0.71 -2.33
N ALA A 61 15.64 -0.08 -3.48
CA ALA A 61 14.97 1.23 -3.54
C ALA A 61 13.53 1.15 -3.02
N ILE A 62 12.79 0.10 -3.39
CA ILE A 62 11.44 -0.14 -2.91
C ILE A 62 11.43 -0.36 -1.39
N SER A 63 12.34 -1.19 -0.87
CA SER A 63 12.47 -1.43 0.58
C SER A 63 12.77 -0.15 1.36
N VAL A 64 13.68 0.70 0.85
CA VAL A 64 14.02 1.97 1.49
C VAL A 64 12.82 2.93 1.51
N LEU A 65 12.10 3.03 0.39
CA LEU A 65 11.01 4.00 0.26
C LEU A 65 9.73 3.57 0.98
N SER A 66 9.38 2.28 0.90
CA SER A 66 8.18 1.72 1.52
C SER A 66 8.35 1.35 3.00
N GLY A 67 9.60 1.19 3.47
CA GLY A 67 9.89 0.62 4.80
C GLY A 67 9.65 -0.90 4.89
N LEU A 68 9.28 -1.56 3.79
CA LEU A 68 9.06 -3.00 3.76
C LEU A 68 10.38 -3.78 3.83
N HIS A 69 10.36 -4.93 4.50
CA HIS A 69 11.51 -5.81 4.53
C HIS A 69 11.78 -6.38 3.13
N ARG A 70 13.04 -6.52 2.73
CA ARG A 70 13.43 -7.04 1.40
C ARG A 70 12.80 -8.41 1.08
N LYS A 71 12.61 -9.26 2.10
CA LYS A 71 11.92 -10.55 1.95
C LYS A 71 10.47 -10.39 1.48
N ASP A 72 9.77 -9.40 2.02
CA ASP A 72 8.38 -9.09 1.67
C ASP A 72 8.35 -8.47 0.27
N VAL A 73 9.23 -7.51 -0.02
CA VAL A 73 9.37 -6.90 -1.35
C VAL A 73 9.57 -7.94 -2.45
N ARG A 74 10.45 -8.93 -2.23
CA ARG A 74 10.66 -10.03 -3.16
C ARG A 74 9.40 -10.89 -3.33
N ALA A 75 8.81 -11.33 -2.22
CA ALA A 75 7.59 -12.14 -2.26
C ALA A 75 6.45 -11.44 -3.03
N LEU A 76 6.30 -10.13 -2.83
CA LEU A 76 5.30 -9.29 -3.50
C LEU A 76 5.64 -9.04 -4.98
N GLY A 77 6.91 -8.87 -5.32
CA GLY A 77 7.35 -8.71 -6.71
C GLY A 77 7.21 -9.98 -7.56
N PHE A 78 7.29 -11.16 -6.94
CA PHE A 78 7.01 -12.44 -7.61
C PHE A 78 5.52 -12.77 -7.65
N ALA A 79 4.72 -12.23 -6.73
CA ALA A 79 3.28 -12.31 -6.78
C ALA A 79 2.75 -11.43 -7.92
N ARG A 80 2.60 -12.03 -9.11
CA ARG A 80 1.80 -11.45 -10.20
C ARG A 80 0.45 -11.01 -9.59
N PRO A 81 0.03 -9.75 -9.68
CA PRO A 81 -1.28 -9.37 -9.18
C PRO A 81 -2.32 -10.18 -9.97
N ALA A 82 -2.93 -11.16 -9.31
CA ALA A 82 -4.13 -11.78 -9.81
C ALA A 82 -5.22 -10.70 -9.79
N ALA A 83 -5.73 -10.40 -10.98
CA ALA A 83 -6.79 -9.45 -11.28
C ALA A 83 -6.41 -7.96 -11.21
N SER A 84 -5.95 -7.46 -12.37
CA SER A 84 -6.62 -6.28 -12.94
C SER A 84 -8.13 -6.42 -12.71
N ALA A 85 -8.72 -5.47 -11.99
CA ALA A 85 -10.15 -5.44 -11.72
C ALA A 85 -10.96 -5.80 -12.98
N PRO A 86 -12.09 -6.53 -12.88
CA PRO A 86 -13.01 -6.59 -14.00
C PRO A 86 -13.43 -5.16 -14.30
N THR A 87 -12.96 -4.61 -15.42
CA THR A 87 -13.61 -3.49 -16.08
C THR A 87 -15.02 -3.98 -16.34
N VAL A 88 -15.96 -3.62 -15.47
CA VAL A 88 -17.39 -3.74 -15.77
C VAL A 88 -17.61 -2.75 -16.90
N PRO A 89 -17.83 -3.18 -18.16
CA PRO A 89 -18.29 -2.24 -19.14
C PRO A 89 -19.66 -1.76 -18.66
N LEU A 90 -19.78 -0.46 -18.44
CA LEU A 90 -21.06 0.23 -18.28
C LEU A 90 -21.90 -0.12 -19.52
N SER A 91 -22.71 -1.17 -19.41
CA SER A 91 -23.74 -1.47 -20.39
C SER A 91 -24.83 -0.45 -20.16
N THR A 92 -24.77 0.63 -20.93
CA THR A 92 -25.96 1.41 -21.27
C THR A 92 -26.92 0.47 -21.98
N GLN A 93 -28.02 0.13 -21.32
CA GLN A 93 -29.34 -0.11 -21.90
C GLN A 93 -30.37 0.00 -20.77
#